data_AF-A0AAP9ERH3-F1
#
_entry.id   AF-A0AAP9ERH3-F1
#
_cell.length_a   1.000
_cell.length_b   1.000
_cell.length_c   1.000
_cell.angle_alpha   90.00
_cell.angle_beta   90.00
_cell.angle_gamma   90.00
#
_symmetry.space_group_name_H-M   'P 1'
#
loop_
_entity.id
_entity.type
_entity.pdbx_description
1 polymer ?
#
loop_
_entity_poly.entity_id
_entity_poly.type
_entity_poly.pdbx_seq_one_letter_code
_entity_poly.pdbx_strand_id
1 'polypeptide(L)'
;MTASLLDGIEIDDSPAGALYPGWTAIDRQPVIGQFEVVVFQDVASRRQACWWVQEGLYKGSHVLALPPTVQNDLLTAMDPLFWPLAEGVLGGDIRDDARTFRTDLPETAFRELAGSWLGRHAPHAVFIAAGHADSGEALTCPDGKPVAEGRMKALLSAKRSGGTLIVSSPFSALPVRAQIEMKLGSSATAYRFHDEAENAVFYLVWDESAPDRRPSFYYPKGPLLISDAPAGPLFPGWILEWYARHSDHADAIRSARPFLPEDFGVGQASSLRAPRTTQDEPAASPPASVAAARHEQSAGTPLDTKPEALQEVPEPVKAPQRSFLPELPLDPAPVLQSTSKKGLFGRLKTLLGRHDR
;
A
#
# COMPACT_ATOMS: atom_id res chain seq x y z
N MET A 1 4.98 -36.73 -18.39
CA MET A 1 5.70 -36.76 -17.10
C MET A 1 5.73 -35.33 -16.61
N THR A 2 4.98 -34.99 -15.56
CA THR A 2 5.13 -33.69 -14.89
C THR A 2 6.41 -33.78 -14.06
N ALA A 3 7.43 -33.02 -14.43
CA ALA A 3 8.64 -32.89 -13.61
C ALA A 3 8.22 -32.48 -12.18
N SER A 4 8.89 -33.03 -11.18
CA SER A 4 8.61 -32.64 -9.79
C SER A 4 8.96 -31.16 -9.65
N LEU A 5 8.09 -30.37 -9.01
CA LEU A 5 8.35 -28.94 -8.78
C LEU A 5 9.61 -28.71 -7.92
N LEU A 6 10.11 -29.76 -7.26
CA LEU A 6 11.32 -29.76 -6.46
C LEU A 6 12.58 -30.18 -7.22
N ASP A 7 12.46 -30.59 -8.49
CA ASP A 7 13.60 -31.00 -9.28
C ASP A 7 14.62 -29.86 -9.40
N GLY A 8 15.89 -30.17 -9.14
CA GLY A 8 16.99 -29.20 -9.16
C GLY A 8 17.04 -28.27 -7.95
N ILE A 9 16.23 -28.51 -6.90
CA ILE A 9 16.35 -27.80 -5.64
C ILE A 9 17.28 -28.57 -4.71
N GLU A 10 18.21 -27.88 -4.05
CA GLU A 10 19.11 -28.45 -3.04
C GLU A 10 18.87 -27.80 -1.67
N ILE A 11 18.97 -28.63 -0.62
CA ILE A 11 18.92 -28.27 0.80
C ILE A 11 20.17 -28.85 1.43
N ASP A 12 21.02 -28.01 2.03
CA ASP A 12 22.28 -28.43 2.65
C ASP A 12 23.12 -29.35 1.72
N ASP A 13 23.33 -28.90 0.48
CA ASP A 13 24.08 -29.60 -0.59
C ASP A 13 23.51 -30.98 -0.98
N SER A 14 22.26 -31.26 -0.63
CA SER A 14 21.54 -32.49 -0.96
C SER A 14 20.28 -32.20 -1.77
N PRO A 15 19.94 -32.99 -2.80
CA PRO A 15 18.70 -32.80 -3.54
C PRO A 15 17.48 -32.82 -2.61
N ALA A 16 16.55 -31.90 -2.84
CA ALA A 16 15.30 -31.83 -2.10
C ALA A 16 14.53 -33.15 -2.24
N GLY A 17 14.42 -33.87 -1.13
CA GLY A 17 13.76 -35.17 -1.05
C GLY A 17 12.25 -35.03 -0.83
N ALA A 18 11.73 -35.85 0.07
CA ALA A 18 10.32 -35.83 0.43
C ALA A 18 9.99 -34.64 1.35
N LEU A 19 8.85 -34.01 1.11
CA LEU A 19 8.28 -33.02 2.02
C LEU A 19 7.70 -33.68 3.28
N TYR A 20 7.39 -32.86 4.29
CA TYR A 20 6.62 -33.32 5.44
C TYR A 20 5.30 -33.99 4.98
N PRO A 21 4.87 -35.08 5.63
CA PRO A 21 3.61 -35.73 5.31
C PRO A 21 2.45 -34.74 5.31
N GLY A 22 1.61 -34.80 4.27
CA GLY A 22 0.45 -33.92 4.10
C GLY A 22 0.71 -32.66 3.27
N TRP A 23 1.96 -32.30 2.99
CA TRP A 23 2.30 -31.16 2.14
C TRP A 23 2.65 -31.58 0.72
N THR A 24 2.13 -30.82 -0.24
CA THR A 24 2.46 -30.99 -1.66
C THR A 24 2.91 -29.67 -2.26
N ALA A 25 3.96 -29.70 -3.08
CA ALA A 25 4.29 -28.57 -3.93
C ALA A 25 3.19 -28.41 -4.99
N ILE A 26 2.65 -27.20 -5.12
CA ILE A 26 1.54 -26.88 -6.02
C ILE A 26 1.93 -25.89 -7.12
N ASP A 27 2.98 -25.10 -6.89
CA ASP A 27 3.48 -24.15 -7.87
C ASP A 27 4.98 -23.87 -7.68
N ARG A 28 5.66 -23.50 -8.76
CA ARG A 28 7.04 -22.97 -8.75
C ARG A 28 7.14 -21.88 -9.81
N GLN A 29 7.49 -20.67 -9.39
CA GLN A 29 7.52 -19.51 -10.29
C GLN A 29 8.83 -18.72 -10.12
N PRO A 30 9.39 -18.18 -11.23
CA PRO A 30 10.44 -17.19 -11.15
C PRO A 30 9.90 -15.89 -10.53
N VAL A 31 10.69 -15.32 -9.63
CA VAL A 31 10.37 -14.06 -8.95
C VAL A 31 11.15 -12.94 -9.60
N ILE A 32 12.46 -12.85 -9.37
CA ILE A 32 13.27 -11.77 -9.95
C ILE A 32 14.72 -12.22 -10.02
N GLY A 33 15.39 -11.95 -11.14
CA GLY A 33 16.75 -12.43 -11.35
C GLY A 33 16.84 -13.95 -11.19
N GLN A 34 17.64 -14.40 -10.23
CA GLN A 34 17.85 -15.83 -9.92
C GLN A 34 16.94 -16.37 -8.80
N PHE A 35 16.00 -15.55 -8.31
CA PHE A 35 15.08 -15.97 -7.27
C PHE A 35 13.86 -16.68 -7.85
N GLU A 36 13.52 -17.79 -7.24
CA GLU A 36 12.29 -18.55 -7.48
C GLU A 36 11.55 -18.75 -6.16
N VAL A 37 10.23 -18.93 -6.28
CA VAL A 37 9.39 -19.32 -5.15
C VAL A 37 8.69 -20.62 -5.47
N VAL A 38 8.72 -21.55 -4.52
CA VAL A 38 7.92 -22.78 -4.56
C VAL A 38 6.82 -22.66 -3.54
N VAL A 39 5.57 -22.85 -3.95
CA VAL A 39 4.42 -22.82 -3.06
C VAL A 39 3.97 -24.23 -2.76
N PHE A 40 3.74 -24.47 -1.48
CA PHE A 40 3.24 -25.70 -0.92
C PHE A 40 1.85 -25.49 -0.39
N GLN A 41 1.07 -26.57 -0.38
CA GLN A 41 -0.24 -26.60 0.24
C GLN A 41 -0.38 -27.85 1.11
N ASP A 42 -0.87 -27.65 2.32
CA ASP A 42 -1.34 -28.74 3.16
C ASP A 42 -2.65 -29.29 2.58
N VAL A 43 -2.67 -30.58 2.29
CA VAL A 43 -3.81 -31.26 1.66
C VAL A 43 -5.06 -31.18 2.55
N ALA A 44 -4.89 -31.24 3.87
CA ALA A 44 -6.00 -31.26 4.82
C ALA A 44 -6.56 -29.85 5.09
N SER A 45 -5.72 -28.90 5.50
CA SER A 45 -6.17 -27.57 5.90
C SER A 45 -6.19 -26.54 4.76
N ARG A 46 -5.65 -26.88 3.59
CA ARG A 46 -5.47 -25.98 2.43
C ARG A 46 -4.55 -24.79 2.70
N ARG A 47 -3.90 -24.74 3.87
CA ARG A 47 -2.92 -23.72 4.22
C ARG A 47 -1.77 -23.76 3.24
N GLN A 48 -1.25 -22.58 2.90
CA GLN A 48 -0.12 -22.43 2.01
C GLN A 48 1.14 -22.02 2.79
N ALA A 49 2.27 -22.41 2.25
CA ALA A 49 3.61 -22.00 2.69
C ALA A 49 4.49 -21.87 1.45
N CYS A 50 5.61 -21.16 1.55
CA CYS A 50 6.53 -21.04 0.42
C CYS A 50 7.97 -21.34 0.82
N TRP A 51 8.74 -21.81 -0.15
CA TRP A 51 10.19 -21.80 -0.10
C TRP A 51 10.72 -20.76 -1.07
N TRP A 52 11.67 -19.99 -0.58
CA TRP A 52 12.46 -19.06 -1.35
C TRP A 52 13.74 -19.77 -1.78
N VAL A 53 13.97 -19.79 -3.08
CA VAL A 53 15.07 -20.47 -3.74
C VAL A 53 15.88 -19.45 -4.52
N GLN A 54 17.20 -19.60 -4.51
CA GLN A 54 18.10 -18.77 -5.31
C GLN A 54 19.10 -19.70 -5.99
N GLU A 55 19.14 -19.68 -7.32
CA GLU A 55 20.04 -20.54 -8.13
C GLU A 55 19.90 -22.04 -7.80
N GLY A 56 18.66 -22.50 -7.57
CA GLY A 56 18.39 -23.89 -7.18
C GLY A 56 18.66 -24.20 -5.71
N LEU A 57 19.22 -23.29 -4.92
CA LEU A 57 19.47 -23.51 -3.49
C LEU A 57 18.32 -22.99 -2.63
N TYR A 58 17.82 -23.82 -1.72
CA TYR A 58 16.89 -23.38 -0.68
C TYR A 58 17.54 -22.32 0.22
N LYS A 59 16.86 -21.18 0.41
CA LYS A 59 17.33 -20.07 1.26
C LYS A 59 16.47 -19.84 2.50
N GLY A 60 15.19 -20.20 2.47
CA GLY A 60 14.32 -20.03 3.61
C GLY A 60 12.85 -20.29 3.29
N SER A 61 12.05 -20.49 4.34
CA SER A 61 10.60 -20.74 4.23
C SER A 61 9.74 -19.47 4.38
N HIS A 62 10.38 -18.31 4.50
CA HIS A 62 9.72 -17.01 4.59
C HIS A 62 10.75 -15.91 4.25
N VAL A 63 10.32 -14.78 3.68
CA VAL A 63 11.24 -13.66 3.34
C VAL A 63 12.01 -13.16 4.58
N LEU A 64 11.32 -13.07 5.73
CA LEU A 64 11.95 -12.69 7.01
C LEU A 64 12.92 -13.73 7.59
N ALA A 65 12.89 -14.97 7.10
CA ALA A 65 13.78 -16.04 7.55
C ALA A 65 15.01 -16.20 6.64
N LEU A 66 15.13 -15.40 5.58
CA LEU A 66 16.27 -15.43 4.68
C LEU A 66 17.54 -14.88 5.36
N PRO A 67 18.73 -15.35 4.96
CA PRO A 67 19.98 -14.72 5.34
C PRO A 67 19.93 -13.21 4.99
N PRO A 68 20.47 -12.31 5.84
CA PRO A 68 20.31 -10.86 5.65
C PRO A 68 20.76 -10.34 4.28
N THR A 69 21.83 -10.89 3.73
CA THR A 69 22.32 -10.54 2.37
C THR A 69 21.33 -10.95 1.30
N VAL A 70 20.86 -12.20 1.34
CA VAL A 70 19.88 -12.75 0.41
C VAL A 70 18.55 -12.00 0.49
N GLN A 71 18.10 -11.69 1.71
CA GLN A 71 16.90 -10.88 1.92
C GLN A 71 17.05 -9.49 1.30
N ASN A 72 18.17 -8.82 1.55
CA ASN A 72 18.43 -7.49 1.03
C ASN A 72 18.46 -7.48 -0.50
N ASP A 73 19.10 -8.48 -1.11
CA ASP A 73 19.19 -8.61 -2.56
C ASP A 73 17.80 -8.84 -3.18
N LEU A 74 17.02 -9.77 -2.62
CA LEU A 74 15.65 -10.04 -3.05
C LEU A 74 14.78 -8.79 -2.96
N LEU A 75 14.75 -8.12 -1.80
CA LEU A 75 13.88 -6.97 -1.59
C LEU A 75 14.30 -5.77 -2.44
N THR A 76 15.61 -5.52 -2.60
CA THR A 76 16.11 -4.43 -3.47
C THR A 76 15.78 -4.70 -4.95
N ALA A 77 15.83 -5.96 -5.38
CA ALA A 77 15.43 -6.34 -6.74
C ALA A 77 13.93 -6.09 -7.01
N MET A 78 13.10 -6.00 -5.96
CA MET A 78 11.68 -5.68 -6.07
C MET A 78 11.38 -4.17 -6.07
N ASP A 79 12.37 -3.29 -5.84
CA ASP A 79 12.18 -1.84 -5.81
C ASP A 79 11.47 -1.29 -7.06
N PRO A 80 11.80 -1.72 -8.30
CA PRO A 80 11.12 -1.22 -9.50
C PRO A 80 9.62 -1.53 -9.55
N LEU A 81 9.16 -2.54 -8.80
CA LEU A 81 7.75 -2.89 -8.69
C LEU A 81 7.05 -2.09 -7.59
N PHE A 82 7.62 -2.08 -6.38
CA PHE A 82 6.93 -1.55 -5.21
C PHE A 82 7.16 -0.06 -4.97
N TRP A 83 8.33 0.48 -5.29
CA TRP A 83 8.67 1.86 -4.98
C TRP A 83 7.73 2.88 -5.63
N PRO A 84 7.40 2.78 -6.94
CA PRO A 84 6.47 3.72 -7.58
C PRO A 84 5.05 3.67 -6.98
N LEU A 85 4.63 2.49 -6.51
CA LEU A 85 3.31 2.29 -5.91
C LEU A 85 3.23 2.86 -4.49
N ALA A 86 4.27 2.63 -3.69
CA ALA A 86 4.35 3.09 -2.30
C ALA A 86 4.48 4.61 -2.21
N GLU A 87 5.39 5.22 -2.98
CA GLU A 87 5.57 6.67 -3.03
C GLU A 87 4.46 7.39 -3.82
N GLY A 88 3.80 6.68 -4.73
CA GLY A 88 2.72 7.22 -5.53
C GLY A 88 1.34 6.94 -4.95
N VAL A 89 0.65 5.97 -5.55
CA VAL A 89 -0.80 5.78 -5.39
C VAL A 89 -1.21 5.49 -3.95
N LEU A 90 -0.34 4.84 -3.18
CA LEU A 90 -0.59 4.52 -1.78
C LEU A 90 -0.76 5.81 -0.97
N GLY A 91 0.12 6.79 -1.16
CA GLY A 91 0.17 8.05 -0.41
C GLY A 91 -0.65 9.21 -0.98
N GLY A 92 -1.02 9.18 -2.25
CA GLY A 92 -1.89 10.19 -2.86
C GLY A 92 -1.69 10.40 -4.35
N ASP A 93 -0.44 10.46 -4.78
CA ASP A 93 -0.09 10.88 -6.13
C ASP A 93 -0.11 9.70 -7.10
N ILE A 94 -1.00 9.73 -8.08
CA ILE A 94 -0.99 8.73 -9.15
C ILE A 94 0.18 9.06 -10.07
N ARG A 95 1.30 8.36 -9.90
CA ARG A 95 2.50 8.56 -10.70
C ARG A 95 2.44 7.67 -11.96
N ASP A 96 2.84 8.24 -13.10
CA ASP A 96 2.89 7.52 -14.39
C ASP A 96 4.16 6.65 -14.55
N ASP A 97 5.01 6.57 -13.51
CA ASP A 97 6.20 5.72 -13.45
C ASP A 97 5.91 4.32 -12.90
N ALA A 98 4.74 4.09 -12.29
CA ALA A 98 4.24 2.77 -11.94
C ALA A 98 3.81 2.00 -13.20
N ARG A 99 4.78 1.36 -13.87
CA ARG A 99 4.57 0.66 -15.16
C ARG A 99 4.67 -0.85 -15.06
N THR A 100 5.21 -1.35 -13.96
CA THR A 100 5.42 -2.78 -13.75
C THR A 100 4.29 -3.30 -12.87
N PHE A 101 3.58 -4.32 -13.37
CA PHE A 101 2.53 -5.01 -12.64
C PHE A 101 2.73 -6.51 -12.84
N ARG A 102 2.35 -7.30 -11.84
CA ARG A 102 2.50 -8.76 -11.88
C ARG A 102 1.22 -9.41 -11.41
N THR A 103 0.76 -10.42 -12.13
CA THR A 103 -0.40 -11.25 -11.72
C THR A 103 -0.05 -12.73 -11.66
N ASP A 104 1.18 -13.07 -12.00
CA ASP A 104 1.73 -14.42 -12.13
C ASP A 104 2.28 -14.97 -10.81
N LEU A 105 2.69 -14.10 -9.88
CA LEU A 105 3.14 -14.54 -8.56
C LEU A 105 1.99 -15.09 -7.72
N PRO A 106 2.19 -16.24 -7.03
CA PRO A 106 1.23 -16.74 -6.06
C PRO A 106 0.94 -15.74 -4.95
N GLU A 107 -0.34 -15.61 -4.57
CA GLU A 107 -0.81 -14.62 -3.59
C GLU A 107 -0.03 -14.68 -2.27
N THR A 108 0.26 -15.89 -1.77
CA THR A 108 1.01 -16.07 -0.51
C THR A 108 2.43 -15.49 -0.61
N ALA A 109 3.15 -15.83 -1.68
CA ALA A 109 4.51 -15.32 -1.93
C ALA A 109 4.51 -13.80 -2.15
N PHE A 110 3.53 -13.29 -2.90
CA PHE A 110 3.46 -11.87 -3.21
C PHE A 110 3.15 -11.02 -1.96
N ARG A 111 2.27 -11.52 -1.09
CA ARG A 111 1.98 -10.87 0.20
C ARG A 111 3.19 -10.85 1.12
N GLU A 112 3.95 -11.95 1.19
CA GLU A 112 5.21 -11.97 1.95
C GLU A 112 6.20 -10.93 1.43
N LEU A 113 6.37 -10.83 0.10
CA LEU A 113 7.24 -9.84 -0.53
C LEU A 113 6.78 -8.41 -0.24
N ALA A 114 5.51 -8.10 -0.52
CA ALA A 114 4.96 -6.76 -0.35
C ALA A 114 5.03 -6.32 1.12
N GLY A 115 4.66 -7.21 2.06
CA GLY A 115 4.73 -6.94 3.49
C GLY A 115 6.16 -6.75 3.99
N SER A 116 7.10 -7.61 3.56
CA SER A 116 8.50 -7.50 3.98
C SER A 116 9.21 -6.29 3.37
N TRP A 117 8.93 -5.99 2.11
CA TRP A 117 9.42 -4.79 1.43
C TRP A 117 8.91 -3.53 2.11
N LEU A 118 7.59 -3.46 2.38
CA LEU A 118 7.01 -2.32 3.07
C LEU A 118 7.53 -2.21 4.52
N GLY A 119 7.75 -3.32 5.22
CA GLY A 119 8.37 -3.30 6.55
C GLY A 119 9.79 -2.73 6.55
N ARG A 120 10.55 -2.96 5.47
CA ARG A 120 11.91 -2.40 5.29
C ARG A 120 11.88 -0.90 4.96
N HIS A 121 10.94 -0.45 4.13
CA HIS A 121 10.92 0.90 3.58
C HIS A 121 9.93 1.87 4.23
N ALA A 122 8.90 1.36 4.91
CA ALA A 122 7.99 2.08 5.79
C ALA A 122 8.12 1.65 7.28
N PRO A 123 9.34 1.60 7.86
CA PRO A 123 9.58 1.10 9.22
C PRO A 123 9.00 1.97 10.35
N HIS A 124 8.16 2.95 10.04
CA HIS A 124 7.59 3.92 10.99
C HIS A 124 6.06 3.90 11.03
N ALA A 125 5.42 2.86 10.51
CA ALA A 125 4.00 2.63 10.71
C ALA A 125 3.70 2.45 12.20
N VAL A 126 3.21 3.51 12.85
CA VAL A 126 2.79 3.45 14.24
C VAL A 126 1.52 2.61 14.30
N PHE A 127 1.60 1.48 15.01
CA PHE A 127 0.47 0.61 15.26
C PHE A 127 -0.21 0.98 16.57
N ILE A 128 -1.47 1.36 16.50
CA ILE A 128 -2.30 1.68 17.67
C ILE A 128 -3.44 0.67 17.74
N ALA A 129 -3.62 0.02 18.89
CA ALA A 129 -4.82 -0.78 19.13
C ALA A 129 -6.06 0.11 19.03
N ALA A 130 -7.10 -0.32 18.32
CA ALA A 130 -8.25 0.53 18.06
C ALA A 130 -9.05 0.86 19.34
N GLY A 131 -8.82 0.13 20.44
CA GLY A 131 -9.29 0.51 21.78
C GLY A 131 -8.89 1.92 22.22
N HIS A 132 -7.75 2.44 21.75
CA HIS A 132 -7.37 3.83 22.02
C HIS A 132 -8.23 4.86 21.29
N ALA A 133 -8.84 4.48 20.16
CA ALA A 133 -9.78 5.36 19.46
C ALA A 133 -11.14 5.47 20.18
N ASP A 134 -11.43 4.60 21.15
CA ASP A 134 -12.69 4.61 21.90
C ASP A 134 -12.79 5.76 22.90
N SER A 135 -11.64 6.23 23.42
CA SER A 135 -11.56 7.43 24.26
C SER A 135 -12.07 8.66 23.52
N GLY A 136 -11.97 8.66 22.19
CA GLY A 136 -12.32 9.78 21.34
C GLY A 136 -11.30 10.92 21.41
N GLU A 137 -10.20 10.77 22.16
CA GLU A 137 -9.20 11.82 22.31
C GLU A 137 -8.62 12.25 20.96
N ALA A 138 -8.21 13.52 20.89
CA ALA A 138 -7.49 14.02 19.73
C ALA A 138 -6.18 13.23 19.55
N LEU A 139 -5.85 12.93 18.29
CA LEU A 139 -4.66 12.18 17.92
C LEU A 139 -3.81 13.03 16.99
N THR A 140 -2.51 13.07 17.21
CA THR A 140 -1.57 13.65 16.24
C THR A 140 -0.89 12.50 15.49
N CYS A 141 -1.07 12.46 14.17
CA CYS A 141 -0.40 11.49 13.32
C CYS A 141 1.13 11.70 13.35
N PRO A 142 1.92 10.65 13.05
CA PRO A 142 3.38 10.74 12.92
C PRO A 142 3.90 11.83 11.98
N ASP A 143 3.15 12.22 10.93
CA ASP A 143 3.48 13.35 10.05
C ASP A 143 3.13 14.73 10.65
N GLY A 144 2.67 14.77 11.89
CA GLY A 144 2.21 15.97 12.59
C GLY A 144 0.77 16.37 12.28
N LYS A 145 0.05 15.65 11.41
CA LYS A 145 -1.33 16.00 11.06
C LYS A 145 -2.28 15.72 12.23
N PRO A 146 -3.08 16.71 12.68
CA PRO A 146 -4.01 16.50 13.78
C PRO A 146 -5.30 15.82 13.31
N VAL A 147 -5.79 14.90 14.14
CA VAL A 147 -7.13 14.32 14.08
C VAL A 147 -7.87 14.81 15.33
N ALA A 148 -8.88 15.65 15.13
CA ALA A 148 -9.63 16.22 16.24
C ALA A 148 -10.44 15.17 17.01
N GLU A 149 -10.85 15.53 18.23
CA GLU A 149 -11.62 14.69 19.13
C GLU A 149 -12.87 14.11 18.45
N GLY A 150 -13.17 12.83 18.72
CA GLY A 150 -14.33 12.10 18.23
C GLY A 150 -14.27 11.67 16.77
N ARG A 151 -13.38 12.24 15.94
CA ARG A 151 -13.34 11.96 14.49
C ARG A 151 -12.92 10.53 14.17
N MET A 152 -11.85 10.04 14.81
CA MET A 152 -11.41 8.66 14.61
C MET A 152 -12.46 7.66 15.09
N LYS A 153 -13.08 7.93 16.25
CA LYS A 153 -14.18 7.11 16.78
C LYS A 153 -15.36 7.04 15.81
N ALA A 154 -15.77 8.18 15.26
CA ALA A 154 -16.86 8.25 14.28
C ALA A 154 -16.50 7.48 13.00
N LEU A 155 -15.28 7.64 12.49
CA LEU A 155 -14.80 6.93 11.30
C LEU A 155 -14.76 5.41 11.52
N LEU A 156 -14.22 4.94 12.64
CA LEU A 156 -14.16 3.52 12.98
C LEU A 156 -15.52 2.92 13.36
N SER A 157 -16.56 3.75 13.53
CA SER A 157 -17.94 3.31 13.69
C SER A 157 -18.67 3.14 12.35
N ALA A 158 -18.01 3.42 11.22
CA ALA A 158 -18.58 3.25 9.90
C ALA A 158 -19.08 1.82 9.67
N LYS A 159 -20.20 1.70 8.97
CA LYS A 159 -20.78 0.42 8.56
C LYS A 159 -20.85 0.36 7.04
N ARG A 160 -20.57 -0.84 6.50
CA ARG A 160 -20.79 -1.11 5.09
C ARG A 160 -22.30 -1.19 4.84
N SER A 161 -22.81 -0.32 3.99
CA SER A 161 -24.13 -0.46 3.36
C SER A 161 -23.92 -1.06 1.96
N GLY A 162 -24.94 -1.70 1.37
CA GLY A 162 -24.81 -2.37 0.07
C GLY A 162 -24.54 -1.45 -1.14
N GLY A 163 -24.19 -0.17 -0.92
CA GLY A 163 -23.81 0.80 -1.94
C GLY A 163 -22.38 1.32 -1.71
N THR A 164 -21.98 2.34 -2.47
CA THR A 164 -20.65 2.94 -2.31
C THR A 164 -20.49 3.54 -0.92
N LEU A 165 -19.40 3.17 -0.24
CA LEU A 165 -19.11 3.61 1.11
C LEU A 165 -18.80 5.11 1.16
N ILE A 166 -19.47 5.82 2.05
CA ILE A 166 -19.28 7.25 2.32
C ILE A 166 -19.01 7.39 3.81
N VAL A 167 -17.95 8.12 4.16
CA VAL A 167 -17.52 8.35 5.55
C VAL A 167 -17.16 9.80 5.78
N SER A 168 -17.12 10.25 7.03
CA SER A 168 -16.56 11.56 7.38
C SER A 168 -15.04 11.43 7.49
N SER A 169 -14.28 12.22 6.73
CA SER A 169 -12.82 12.21 6.79
C SER A 169 -12.32 12.54 8.21
N PRO A 170 -11.32 11.82 8.74
CA PRO A 170 -10.75 12.16 10.04
C PRO A 170 -9.99 13.50 10.04
N PHE A 171 -9.61 14.01 8.85
CA PHE A 171 -8.76 15.20 8.71
C PHE A 171 -9.56 16.47 8.47
N SER A 172 -10.44 16.51 7.47
CA SER A 172 -11.29 17.69 7.20
C SER A 172 -12.68 17.63 7.84
N ALA A 173 -13.11 16.48 8.37
CA ALA A 173 -14.50 16.17 8.75
C ALA A 173 -15.52 16.20 7.59
N LEU A 174 -15.08 16.47 6.35
CA LEU A 174 -15.95 16.46 5.19
C LEU A 174 -16.35 15.03 4.81
N PRO A 175 -17.56 14.82 4.26
CA PRO A 175 -17.95 13.55 3.69
C PRO A 175 -17.06 13.22 2.48
N VAL A 176 -16.50 12.01 2.47
CA VAL A 176 -15.70 11.46 1.38
C VAL A 176 -16.28 10.14 0.91
N ARG A 177 -16.31 9.96 -0.40
CA ARG A 177 -16.79 8.75 -1.07
C ARG A 177 -15.61 7.84 -1.38
N ALA A 178 -15.77 6.53 -1.18
CA ALA A 178 -14.73 5.56 -1.54
C ALA A 178 -14.46 5.59 -3.04
N GLN A 179 -13.19 5.69 -3.42
CA GLN A 179 -12.76 5.70 -4.82
C GLN A 179 -12.59 4.29 -5.38
N ILE A 180 -12.07 3.38 -4.55
CA ILE A 180 -11.86 1.96 -4.92
C ILE A 180 -12.29 1.07 -3.75
N GLU A 181 -12.93 -0.04 -4.09
CA GLU A 181 -13.08 -1.21 -3.23
C GLU A 181 -12.09 -2.30 -3.67
N MET A 182 -11.22 -2.72 -2.75
CA MET A 182 -10.15 -3.69 -2.98
C MET A 182 -10.45 -4.98 -2.24
N LYS A 183 -10.62 -6.08 -2.98
CA LYS A 183 -10.70 -7.43 -2.39
C LYS A 183 -9.29 -7.93 -2.08
N LEU A 184 -8.93 -7.98 -0.80
CA LEU A 184 -7.65 -8.47 -0.32
C LEU A 184 -7.75 -9.99 -0.08
N GLY A 185 -7.88 -10.74 -1.17
CA GLY A 185 -8.16 -12.18 -1.14
C GLY A 185 -9.52 -12.48 -0.50
N SER A 186 -9.62 -13.60 0.21
CA SER A 186 -10.84 -13.99 0.94
C SER A 186 -10.92 -13.44 2.37
N SER A 187 -9.89 -12.72 2.84
CA SER A 187 -9.72 -12.38 4.25
C SER A 187 -10.15 -10.96 4.60
N ALA A 188 -10.05 -10.01 3.67
CA ALA A 188 -10.36 -8.62 3.96
C ALA A 188 -10.84 -7.85 2.72
N THR A 189 -11.61 -6.78 2.95
CA THR A 189 -11.92 -5.77 1.92
C THR A 189 -11.43 -4.42 2.39
N ALA A 190 -10.62 -3.74 1.58
CA ALA A 190 -10.13 -2.39 1.84
C ALA A 190 -10.84 -1.37 0.94
N TYR A 191 -11.13 -0.19 1.48
CA TYR A 191 -11.71 0.92 0.75
C TYR A 191 -10.74 2.10 0.77
N ARG A 192 -10.42 2.66 -0.39
CA ARG A 192 -9.58 3.86 -0.54
C ARG A 192 -10.45 5.12 -0.48
N PHE A 193 -10.01 6.11 0.29
CA PHE A 193 -10.59 7.45 0.33
C PHE A 193 -9.53 8.50 0.05
N HIS A 194 -9.95 9.61 -0.56
CA HIS A 194 -9.12 10.79 -0.74
C HIS A 194 -9.87 12.01 -0.17
N ASP A 195 -9.24 12.66 0.80
CA ASP A 195 -9.65 13.94 1.33
C ASP A 195 -8.88 15.05 0.60
N GLU A 196 -9.52 15.64 -0.42
CA GLU A 196 -8.92 16.68 -1.25
C GLU A 196 -8.56 17.94 -0.46
N ALA A 197 -9.35 18.29 0.56
CA ALA A 197 -9.13 19.49 1.36
C ALA A 197 -7.81 19.43 2.15
N GLU A 198 -7.43 18.22 2.56
CA GLU A 198 -6.23 17.97 3.38
C GLU A 198 -5.13 17.25 2.60
N ASN A 199 -5.35 16.99 1.30
CA ASN A 199 -4.51 16.16 0.44
C ASN A 199 -4.04 14.88 1.16
N ALA A 200 -5.01 14.09 1.63
CA ALA A 200 -4.78 12.91 2.44
C ALA A 200 -5.50 11.69 1.86
N VAL A 201 -4.76 10.60 1.65
CA VAL A 201 -5.34 9.30 1.29
C VAL A 201 -5.30 8.38 2.48
N PHE A 202 -6.43 7.76 2.78
CA PHE A 202 -6.54 6.78 3.86
C PHE A 202 -7.42 5.61 3.44
N TYR A 203 -7.30 4.53 4.20
CA TYR A 203 -7.96 3.27 3.93
C TYR A 203 -8.75 2.80 5.14
N LEU A 204 -9.93 2.23 4.88
CA LEU A 204 -10.67 1.45 5.85
C LEU A 204 -10.71 0.00 5.41
N VAL A 205 -10.34 -0.92 6.31
CA VAL A 205 -10.20 -2.35 6.00
C VAL A 205 -11.11 -3.16 6.92
N TRP A 206 -12.06 -3.91 6.34
CA TRP A 206 -12.89 -4.86 7.07
C TRP A 206 -12.29 -6.26 6.96
N ASP A 207 -12.16 -6.93 8.09
CA ASP A 207 -11.84 -8.36 8.18
C ASP A 207 -13.10 -9.17 7.87
N GLU A 208 -13.09 -9.92 6.76
CA GLU A 208 -14.24 -10.72 6.33
C GLU A 208 -14.45 -11.96 7.20
N SER A 209 -13.45 -12.39 7.97
CA SER A 209 -13.61 -13.49 8.93
C SER A 209 -14.41 -13.07 10.18
N ALA A 210 -14.54 -11.76 10.42
CA ALA A 210 -15.24 -11.21 11.57
C ALA A 210 -15.99 -9.91 11.17
N PRO A 211 -17.08 -10.03 10.39
CA PRO A 211 -17.75 -8.89 9.76
C PRO A 211 -18.37 -7.89 10.77
N ASP A 212 -18.64 -8.33 12.00
CA ASP A 212 -19.15 -7.49 13.08
C ASP A 212 -18.07 -6.60 13.72
N ARG A 213 -16.78 -6.84 13.43
CA ARG A 213 -15.70 -5.98 13.91
C ARG A 213 -15.69 -4.65 13.16
N ARG A 214 -15.31 -3.61 13.89
CA ARG A 214 -14.99 -2.29 13.30
C ARG A 214 -13.88 -2.43 12.24
N PRO A 215 -13.86 -1.55 11.23
CA PRO A 215 -12.75 -1.49 10.29
C PRO A 215 -11.43 -1.17 10.99
N SER A 216 -10.34 -1.52 10.33
CA SER A 216 -9.01 -0.97 10.60
C SER A 216 -8.79 0.28 9.76
N PHE A 217 -8.08 1.25 10.30
CA PHE A 217 -7.71 2.48 9.62
C PHE A 217 -6.24 2.46 9.26
N TYR A 218 -5.90 2.78 8.01
CA TYR A 218 -4.53 2.92 7.55
C TYR A 218 -4.33 4.24 6.82
N TYR A 219 -3.35 5.03 7.27
CA TYR A 219 -2.93 6.29 6.67
C TYR A 219 -1.44 6.20 6.29
N PRO A 220 -1.12 5.99 5.00
CA PRO A 220 0.26 5.70 4.58
C PRO A 220 1.21 6.88 4.74
N LYS A 221 0.76 8.10 4.43
CA LYS A 221 1.60 9.31 4.42
C LYS A 221 2.05 9.73 5.82
N GLY A 222 1.17 9.59 6.81
CA GLY A 222 1.50 9.79 8.23
C GLY A 222 1.70 8.48 8.96
N PRO A 223 2.51 7.57 8.40
CA PRO A 223 2.47 6.12 8.56
C PRO A 223 1.79 5.65 9.86
N LEU A 224 0.46 5.50 9.81
CA LEU A 224 -0.38 5.22 10.97
C LEU A 224 -1.35 4.10 10.64
N LEU A 225 -1.39 3.09 11.51
CA LEU A 225 -2.30 1.96 11.42
C LEU A 225 -3.03 1.80 12.76
N ILE A 226 -4.36 1.82 12.71
CA ILE A 226 -5.23 1.59 13.87
C ILE A 226 -6.05 0.33 13.61
N SER A 227 -5.86 -0.71 14.41
CA SER A 227 -6.51 -2.01 14.17
C SER A 227 -6.61 -2.85 15.45
N ASP A 228 -7.73 -3.57 15.59
CA ASP A 228 -7.88 -4.68 16.54
C ASP A 228 -7.90 -6.05 15.82
N ALA A 229 -7.85 -6.06 14.48
CA ALA A 229 -7.83 -7.30 13.72
C ALA A 229 -6.48 -8.03 13.92
N PRO A 230 -6.48 -9.37 14.12
CA PRO A 230 -5.25 -10.16 14.21
C PRO A 230 -4.35 -10.02 12.97
N ALA A 231 -4.95 -9.85 11.79
CA ALA A 231 -4.24 -9.61 10.54
C ALA A 231 -3.93 -8.12 10.28
N GLY A 232 -4.30 -7.22 11.21
CA GLY A 232 -4.14 -5.77 11.09
C GLY A 232 -2.77 -5.32 10.56
N PRO A 233 -1.67 -5.75 11.19
CA PRO A 233 -0.32 -5.41 10.74
C PRO A 233 0.02 -5.82 9.31
N LEU A 234 -0.73 -6.75 8.71
CA LEU A 234 -0.50 -7.25 7.36
C LEU A 234 -1.23 -6.43 6.28
N PHE A 235 -2.26 -5.67 6.65
CA PHE A 235 -3.10 -4.94 5.69
C PHE A 235 -2.33 -3.97 4.79
N PRO A 236 -1.35 -3.18 5.29
CA PRO A 236 -0.55 -2.31 4.42
C PRO A 236 0.15 -3.08 3.28
N GLY A 237 0.74 -4.25 3.61
CA GLY A 237 1.37 -5.12 2.62
C GLY A 237 0.38 -5.71 1.63
N TRP A 238 -0.82 -6.08 2.08
CA TRP A 238 -1.87 -6.61 1.20
C TRP A 238 -2.44 -5.54 0.26
N ILE A 239 -2.57 -4.29 0.72
CA ILE A 239 -2.98 -3.16 -0.13
C ILE A 239 -1.91 -2.90 -1.20
N LEU A 240 -0.63 -2.95 -0.82
CA LEU A 240 0.48 -2.80 -1.78
C LEU A 240 0.50 -3.94 -2.81
N GLU A 241 0.31 -5.19 -2.37
CA GLU A 241 0.14 -6.36 -3.26
C GLU A 241 -1.03 -6.16 -4.22
N TRP A 242 -2.18 -5.68 -3.73
CA TRP A 242 -3.33 -5.41 -4.58
C TRP A 242 -2.99 -4.41 -5.69
N TYR A 243 -2.38 -3.27 -5.37
CA TYR A 243 -1.96 -2.30 -6.40
C TYR A 243 -0.97 -2.90 -7.40
N ALA A 244 -0.05 -3.73 -6.95
CA ALA A 244 0.94 -4.37 -7.81
C ALA A 244 0.34 -5.39 -8.79
N ARG A 245 -0.91 -5.83 -8.55
CA ARG A 245 -1.67 -6.77 -9.40
C ARG A 245 -2.73 -6.13 -10.29
N HIS A 246 -3.11 -4.88 -10.02
CA HIS A 246 -4.22 -4.21 -10.69
C HIS A 246 -3.71 -2.99 -11.46
N SER A 247 -3.30 -3.18 -12.71
CA SER A 247 -2.72 -2.10 -13.53
C SER A 247 -3.70 -0.96 -13.85
N ASP A 248 -5.01 -1.23 -13.77
CA ASP A 248 -6.10 -0.29 -14.03
C ASP A 248 -6.45 0.61 -12.84
N HIS A 249 -5.79 0.43 -11.69
CA HIS A 249 -6.08 1.20 -10.48
C HIS A 249 -6.01 2.72 -10.69
N ALA A 250 -5.07 3.20 -11.52
CA ALA A 250 -4.88 4.61 -11.79
C ALA A 250 -6.12 5.22 -12.46
N ASP A 251 -6.65 4.53 -13.46
CA ASP A 251 -7.84 4.96 -14.20
C ASP A 251 -9.10 4.84 -13.34
N ALA A 252 -9.19 3.79 -12.50
CA ALA A 252 -10.25 3.64 -11.52
C ALA A 252 -10.28 4.81 -10.52
N ILE A 253 -9.13 5.28 -10.02
CA ILE A 253 -9.07 6.44 -9.12
C ILE A 253 -9.43 7.73 -9.85
N ARG A 254 -8.89 7.95 -11.06
CA ARG A 254 -9.16 9.16 -11.85
C ARG A 254 -10.61 9.29 -12.26
N SER A 255 -11.27 8.16 -12.55
CA SER A 255 -12.69 8.11 -12.93
C SER A 255 -13.65 8.03 -11.73
N ALA A 256 -13.14 7.92 -10.50
CA ALA A 256 -13.97 7.85 -9.31
C ALA A 256 -14.78 9.14 -9.15
N ARG A 257 -16.12 9.00 -9.10
CA ARG A 257 -17.02 10.12 -8.87
C ARG A 257 -16.74 10.73 -7.49
N PRO A 258 -16.49 12.04 -7.36
CA PRO A 258 -16.34 12.69 -6.07
C PRO A 258 -17.65 12.62 -5.28
N PHE A 259 -17.59 12.91 -3.97
CA PHE A 259 -18.80 13.09 -3.19
C PHE A 259 -19.57 14.31 -3.70
N LEU A 260 -20.86 14.16 -4.01
CA LEU A 260 -21.70 15.27 -4.46
C LEU A 260 -22.90 15.46 -3.52
N PRO A 261 -23.54 16.66 -3.49
CA PRO A 261 -24.72 16.91 -2.67
C PRO A 261 -25.84 15.88 -2.88
N GLU A 262 -26.02 15.34 -4.09
CA GLU A 262 -27.07 14.33 -4.34
C GLU A 262 -26.88 13.06 -3.50
N ASP A 263 -25.65 12.77 -3.07
CA ASP A 263 -25.34 11.64 -2.19
C ASP A 263 -25.87 11.85 -0.75
N PHE A 264 -26.21 13.09 -0.36
CA PHE A 264 -26.98 13.39 0.85
C PHE A 264 -28.49 13.17 0.67
N GLY A 265 -28.96 12.81 -0.52
CA GLY A 265 -30.39 12.70 -0.83
C GLY A 265 -31.11 14.05 -1.03
N VAL A 266 -30.37 15.16 -1.15
CA VAL A 266 -30.95 16.50 -1.42
C VAL A 266 -31.35 16.72 -2.89
N GLY A 267 -31.10 15.75 -3.77
CA GLY A 267 -31.28 15.84 -5.22
C GLY A 267 -32.70 16.07 -5.74
N GLN A 268 -33.71 16.29 -4.88
CA GLN A 268 -35.08 16.66 -5.26
C GLN A 268 -35.68 17.80 -4.42
N ALA A 269 -34.99 18.30 -3.39
CA ALA A 269 -35.52 19.39 -2.55
C ALA A 269 -35.13 20.78 -3.06
N SER A 270 -33.97 20.91 -3.71
CA SER A 270 -33.47 22.20 -4.23
C SER A 270 -34.21 22.68 -5.48
N SER A 271 -34.94 21.81 -6.19
CA SER A 271 -35.83 22.20 -7.29
C SER A 271 -37.16 22.82 -6.83
N LEU A 272 -37.47 22.80 -5.51
CA LEU A 272 -38.71 23.35 -4.96
C LEU A 272 -38.61 24.84 -4.57
N ARG A 273 -37.48 25.51 -4.80
CA ARG A 273 -37.32 26.96 -4.60
C ARG A 273 -36.56 27.62 -5.74
N ALA A 274 -37.08 27.50 -6.95
CA ALA A 274 -37.06 28.63 -7.86
C ALA A 274 -38.50 29.15 -7.92
N PRO A 275 -38.79 30.39 -7.50
CA PRO A 275 -40.04 31.01 -7.89
C PRO A 275 -40.09 30.96 -9.41
N ARG A 276 -41.11 30.31 -9.97
CA ARG A 276 -41.49 30.58 -11.35
C ARG A 276 -41.76 32.07 -11.42
N THR A 277 -40.83 32.85 -11.95
CA THR A 277 -41.15 34.16 -12.51
C THR A 277 -42.18 33.88 -13.59
N THR A 278 -43.42 34.12 -13.24
CA THR A 278 -44.57 34.14 -14.13
C THR A 278 -44.25 35.05 -15.30
N GLN A 279 -44.43 34.49 -16.49
CA GLN A 279 -44.87 35.15 -17.72
C GLN A 279 -44.78 36.68 -17.74
N ASP A 280 -43.90 37.19 -18.60
CA ASP A 280 -44.34 38.19 -19.57
C ASP A 280 -44.09 37.62 -20.97
N GLU A 281 -45.13 37.71 -21.80
CA GLU A 281 -45.24 37.23 -23.18
C GLU A 281 -44.38 38.05 -24.18
N PRO A 282 -44.25 37.60 -25.45
CA PRO A 282 -43.14 37.96 -26.33
C PRO A 282 -43.38 39.27 -27.08
N ALA A 283 -42.35 40.13 -27.15
CA ALA A 283 -42.32 41.28 -28.04
C ALA A 283 -41.24 41.11 -29.13
N ALA A 284 -41.72 40.73 -30.31
CA ALA A 284 -41.30 41.11 -31.65
C ALA A 284 -39.81 41.47 -31.93
N SER A 285 -39.19 40.70 -32.81
CA SER A 285 -38.07 41.15 -33.66
C SER A 285 -38.50 42.29 -34.59
N PRO A 286 -37.57 43.17 -34.98
CA PRO A 286 -37.45 43.51 -36.40
C PRO A 286 -35.95 43.69 -36.83
N PRO A 287 -35.59 44.04 -38.09
CA PRO A 287 -34.88 43.14 -38.98
C PRO A 287 -33.47 43.65 -39.39
N ALA A 288 -32.75 42.84 -40.16
CA ALA A 288 -31.48 43.17 -40.80
C ALA A 288 -31.63 44.14 -42.00
N SER A 289 -30.63 45.03 -42.20
CA SER A 289 -30.23 45.63 -43.49
C SER A 289 -28.83 46.26 -43.29
N VAL A 290 -27.70 45.64 -43.69
CA VAL A 290 -27.03 45.60 -45.01
C VAL A 290 -26.23 46.88 -45.39
N ALA A 291 -24.93 46.66 -45.70
CA ALA A 291 -24.01 47.41 -46.58
C ALA A 291 -23.46 48.79 -46.07
N ALA A 292 -22.23 49.24 -46.35
CA ALA A 292 -21.09 48.73 -47.12
C ALA A 292 -19.84 49.63 -46.92
N ALA A 293 -18.68 49.11 -47.40
CA ALA A 293 -17.48 49.78 -47.93
C ALA A 293 -16.49 50.43 -46.93
N ARG A 294 -15.27 49.88 -46.73
CA ARG A 294 -14.04 49.85 -47.58
C ARG A 294 -13.23 51.16 -47.55
N HIS A 295 -11.96 51.07 -47.10
CA HIS A 295 -10.70 51.44 -47.78
C HIS A 295 -9.55 51.03 -46.84
N GLU A 296 -8.67 50.08 -47.22
CA GLU A 296 -7.36 50.28 -47.89
C GLU A 296 -6.38 51.10 -47.04
N GLN A 297 -5.08 50.84 -46.92
CA GLN A 297 -4.08 49.86 -47.38
C GLN A 297 -2.80 50.30 -46.65
N SER A 298 -1.87 49.40 -46.31
CA SER A 298 -0.47 49.50 -46.78
C SER A 298 0.38 48.38 -46.20
N ALA A 299 1.14 47.79 -47.12
CA ALA A 299 2.00 46.63 -46.98
C ALA A 299 3.37 46.95 -46.36
N GLY A 300 4.09 45.89 -45.96
CA GLY A 300 5.53 45.94 -45.70
C GLY A 300 6.10 44.73 -44.94
N THR A 301 6.29 43.61 -45.62
CA THR A 301 7.34 42.58 -45.36
C THR A 301 8.35 42.70 -46.53
N PRO A 302 9.53 42.03 -46.61
CA PRO A 302 10.16 40.99 -45.77
C PRO A 302 11.68 41.29 -45.52
N LEU A 303 12.57 40.50 -44.90
CA LEU A 303 13.07 39.14 -45.20
C LEU A 303 14.11 38.73 -44.10
N ASP A 304 14.18 37.42 -43.81
CA ASP A 304 15.35 36.53 -43.59
C ASP A 304 16.62 37.03 -42.84
N THR A 305 17.32 36.23 -42.00
CA THR A 305 17.95 34.95 -42.37
C THR A 305 18.52 34.25 -41.11
N LYS A 306 18.45 32.92 -41.08
CA LYS A 306 19.24 31.97 -40.25
C LYS A 306 20.64 31.78 -40.89
N PRO A 307 21.70 31.31 -40.18
CA PRO A 307 22.01 29.86 -40.08
C PRO A 307 22.61 29.45 -38.70
N GLU A 308 22.35 28.26 -38.13
CA GLU A 308 23.17 27.01 -38.23
C GLU A 308 24.68 27.21 -38.09
N ALA A 309 25.47 26.45 -37.32
CA ALA A 309 25.31 25.30 -36.42
C ALA A 309 26.64 25.19 -35.62
N LEU A 310 26.68 24.46 -34.50
CA LEU A 310 27.85 23.66 -34.10
C LEU A 310 27.44 22.62 -33.05
N GLN A 311 27.80 21.38 -33.33
CA GLN A 311 27.66 20.19 -32.51
C GLN A 311 28.56 20.25 -31.27
N GLU A 312 28.06 19.83 -30.12
CA GLU A 312 28.87 19.26 -29.05
C GLU A 312 28.16 18.03 -28.48
N VAL A 313 28.87 16.91 -28.48
CA VAL A 313 28.51 15.64 -27.85
C VAL A 313 28.87 15.75 -26.36
N PRO A 314 27.97 15.48 -25.40
CA PRO A 314 28.37 15.32 -24.01
C PRO A 314 28.67 13.86 -23.70
N GLU A 315 29.91 13.59 -23.29
CA GLU A 315 30.31 12.38 -22.57
C GLU A 315 29.49 12.18 -21.27
N PRO A 316 29.38 10.94 -20.75
CA PRO A 316 28.51 10.62 -19.63
C PRO A 316 29.03 11.26 -18.33
N VAL A 317 28.27 12.23 -17.82
CA VAL A 317 28.48 12.77 -16.47
C VAL A 317 28.23 11.64 -15.47
N LYS A 318 29.29 11.19 -14.80
CA LYS A 318 29.19 10.36 -13.59
C LYS A 318 28.31 11.09 -12.58
N ALA A 319 27.11 10.57 -12.33
CA ALA A 319 26.29 11.03 -11.23
C ALA A 319 27.05 10.85 -9.91
N PRO A 320 27.09 11.84 -9.01
CA PRO A 320 27.64 11.64 -7.69
C PRO A 320 26.70 10.68 -6.93
N GLN A 321 27.19 9.49 -6.61
CA GLN A 321 26.57 8.63 -5.59
C GLN A 321 26.60 9.37 -4.26
N ARG A 322 25.58 10.18 -3.99
CA ARG A 322 25.31 10.67 -2.63
C ARG A 322 24.54 9.57 -1.90
N SER A 323 25.29 8.73 -1.19
CA SER A 323 24.81 8.01 -0.02
C SER A 323 24.21 9.04 0.95
N PHE A 324 22.91 9.00 1.17
CA PHE A 324 22.22 9.78 2.21
C PHE A 324 21.84 8.88 3.39
N LEU A 325 22.75 7.97 3.77
CA LEU A 325 22.73 7.42 5.12
C LEU A 325 23.37 8.47 6.05
N PRO A 326 22.73 8.85 7.17
CA PRO A 326 23.48 9.44 8.27
C PRO A 326 24.55 8.42 8.69
N GLU A 327 25.83 8.83 8.75
CA GLU A 327 26.83 8.08 9.51
C GLU A 327 26.36 8.08 10.97
N LEU A 328 25.78 6.96 11.41
CA LEU A 328 25.49 6.74 12.81
C LEU A 328 26.84 6.73 13.55
N PRO A 329 27.01 7.52 14.63
CA PRO A 329 28.16 7.35 15.49
C PRO A 329 28.13 5.93 16.04
N LEU A 330 29.20 5.18 15.76
CA LEU A 330 29.47 3.92 16.45
C LEU A 330 29.84 4.26 17.90
N ASP A 331 28.83 4.40 18.76
CA ASP A 331 29.07 4.38 20.20
C ASP A 331 29.65 3.00 20.56
N PRO A 332 30.83 2.94 21.21
CA PRO A 332 31.39 1.66 21.63
C PRO A 332 30.44 0.99 22.61
N ALA A 333 30.17 -0.30 22.36
CA ALA A 333 29.30 -1.12 23.19
C ALA A 333 29.65 -0.97 24.69
N PRO A 334 28.65 -0.82 25.59
CA PRO A 334 28.93 -0.75 27.00
C PRO A 334 29.59 -2.05 27.47
N VAL A 335 30.79 -1.92 28.01
CA VAL A 335 31.53 -3.01 28.67
C VAL A 335 30.70 -3.50 29.86
N LEU A 336 30.00 -4.62 29.67
CA LEU A 336 29.38 -5.37 30.75
C LEU A 336 30.50 -5.93 31.64
N GLN A 337 30.78 -5.24 32.75
CA GLN A 337 31.57 -5.82 33.84
C GLN A 337 30.79 -7.01 34.42
N SER A 338 31.22 -8.21 34.02
CA SER A 338 30.70 -9.46 34.55
C SER A 338 30.98 -9.55 36.05
N THR A 339 29.92 -9.56 36.86
CA THR A 339 30.00 -10.01 38.24
C THR A 339 29.78 -11.51 38.27
N SER A 340 30.81 -12.24 38.70
CA SER A 340 30.84 -13.69 38.76
C SER A 340 29.86 -14.24 39.80
N LYS A 341 28.79 -14.93 39.37
CA LYS A 341 27.94 -15.72 40.28
C LYS A 341 27.55 -17.07 39.67
N LYS A 342 28.40 -18.06 39.97
CA LYS A 342 28.10 -19.45 40.38
C LYS A 342 26.82 -20.11 39.81
N GLY A 343 27.04 -20.95 38.80
CA GLY A 343 26.64 -22.37 38.76
C GLY A 343 25.17 -22.76 39.05
N LEU A 344 24.43 -23.05 37.98
CA LEU A 344 23.06 -23.59 38.00
C LEU A 344 22.93 -25.05 38.51
N PHE A 345 24.03 -25.72 38.86
CA PHE A 345 24.02 -27.10 39.35
C PHE A 345 23.73 -27.26 40.85
N GLY A 346 23.46 -26.17 41.58
CA GLY A 346 23.17 -26.19 43.02
C GLY A 346 21.69 -26.22 43.42
N ARG A 347 20.75 -26.07 42.48
CA ARG A 347 19.31 -25.87 42.80
C ARG A 347 18.40 -27.09 42.61
N LEU A 348 18.95 -28.26 42.27
CA LEU A 348 18.18 -29.50 42.09
C LEU A 348 18.28 -30.50 43.26
N LYS A 349 19.03 -30.20 44.32
CA LYS A 349 19.13 -31.07 45.52
C LYS A 349 18.19 -30.72 46.67
N THR A 350 17.38 -29.66 46.55
CA THR A 350 16.48 -29.20 47.62
C THR A 350 15.00 -29.55 47.42
N LEU A 351 14.65 -30.34 46.40
CA LEU A 351 13.26 -30.72 46.11
C LEU A 351 12.94 -32.21 46.24
N LEU A 352 13.91 -33.06 46.62
CA LEU A 352 13.69 -34.49 46.87
C LEU A 352 14.54 -34.93 48.06
N GLY A 353 13.96 -34.93 49.27
CA GLY A 353 14.69 -35.37 50.46
C GLY A 353 13.92 -35.30 51.79
N ARG A 354 13.06 -36.31 52.00
CA ARG A 354 12.67 -36.92 53.28
C ARG A 354 11.74 -36.20 54.27
N HIS A 355 10.50 -36.68 54.29
CA HIS A 355 9.89 -37.26 55.49
C HIS A 355 10.84 -38.27 56.15
N ASP A 356 11.14 -38.09 57.44
CA ASP A 356 10.69 -38.97 58.52
C ASP A 356 11.54 -38.77 59.79
N ARG A 357 10.80 -38.67 60.91
CA ARG A 357 11.19 -38.71 62.33
C ARG A 357 11.76 -37.47 62.97
#